data_AF-A0A9D3ZYK6-F1
#
_entry.id   AF-A0A9D3ZYK6-F1
#
_cell.length_a   1.000
_cell.length_b   1.000
_cell.length_c   1.000
_cell.angle_alpha   90.00
_cell.angle_beta   90.00
_cell.angle_gamma   90.00
#
_symmetry.space_group_name_H-M   'P 1'
#
loop_
_entity.id
_entity.type
_entity.pdbx_description
1 polymer ?
#
loop_
_entity_poly.entity_id
_entity_poly.type
_entity_poly.pdbx_seq_one_letter_code
_entity_poly.pdbx_strand_id
1 'polypeptide(L)'
;MIWLKEGDSNTAFFHRVVKFKAKRKIVFGMKIGNSWFIEPKVLKERMFKFFKNHFSYPSRRWIMDLELNFKRLRDVYVMNLEKPFSLEEINEAVWSCDENKALGLDGFNFYFFRKCWEVVKDDLFVMIAKFFNTRKLEKSINSSFIALIPKNDNPQDISELRPINLVSPLYKIVAKFLSRKLRAVIGDVVSDTQCDFIRGRQIFYGILVAN
;
A
#
# COMPACT_ATOMS: atom_id res chain seq x y z
N MET A 1 12.97 -28.67 -15.84
CA MET A 1 13.51 -29.37 -14.65
C MET A 1 14.51 -28.56 -13.82
N ILE A 2 15.32 -27.65 -14.39
CA ILE A 2 16.30 -26.84 -13.62
C ILE A 2 15.64 -25.87 -12.63
N TRP A 3 14.56 -25.18 -13.03
CA TRP A 3 13.82 -24.26 -12.15
C TRP A 3 13.20 -24.95 -10.92
N LEU A 4 12.72 -26.19 -11.07
CA LEU A 4 12.16 -26.97 -9.96
C LEU A 4 13.23 -27.41 -8.94
N LYS A 5 14.48 -27.54 -9.38
CA LYS A 5 15.59 -28.00 -8.53
C LYS A 5 16.37 -26.83 -7.89
N GLU A 6 16.46 -25.69 -8.58
CA GLU A 6 17.28 -24.56 -8.16
C GLU A 6 16.51 -23.27 -7.88
N GLY A 7 15.18 -23.25 -8.09
CA GLY A 7 14.36 -22.03 -8.11
C GLY A 7 14.28 -21.27 -6.78
N ASP A 8 14.53 -21.95 -5.66
CA ASP A 8 14.46 -21.37 -4.31
C ASP A 8 15.79 -21.47 -3.53
N SER A 9 16.83 -22.04 -4.15
CA SER A 9 18.16 -22.15 -3.53
C SER A 9 19.04 -20.97 -3.94
N ASN A 10 19.89 -20.49 -3.03
CA ASN A 10 20.83 -19.40 -3.27
C ASN A 10 21.99 -19.82 -4.20
N THR A 11 21.68 -20.10 -5.47
CA THR A 11 22.59 -20.67 -6.46
C THR A 11 23.18 -19.60 -7.37
N ALA A 12 24.33 -19.93 -7.98
CA ALA A 12 24.92 -19.08 -9.02
C ALA A 12 23.96 -18.87 -10.21
N PHE A 13 23.08 -19.84 -10.49
CA PHE A 13 22.02 -19.71 -11.49
C PHE A 13 21.02 -18.60 -11.12
N PHE A 14 20.49 -18.59 -9.89
CA PHE A 14 19.55 -17.55 -9.45
C PHE A 14 20.19 -16.16 -9.48
N HIS A 15 21.43 -16.04 -9.02
CA HIS A 15 22.17 -14.77 -9.11
C HIS A 15 22.37 -14.30 -10.56
N ARG A 16 22.61 -15.19 -11.53
CA ARG A 16 22.67 -14.83 -12.96
C ARG A 16 21.32 -14.37 -13.49
N VAL A 17 20.23 -15.05 -13.12
CA VAL A 17 18.86 -14.65 -13.49
C VAL A 17 18.53 -13.26 -12.92
N VAL A 18 18.88 -12.99 -11.66
CA VAL A 18 18.71 -11.67 -11.03
C VAL A 18 19.52 -10.61 -11.77
N LYS A 19 20.80 -10.86 -12.08
CA LYS A 19 21.64 -9.93 -12.86
C LYS A 19 21.07 -9.65 -14.24
N PHE A 20 20.56 -10.69 -14.93
CA PHE A 20 19.95 -10.53 -16.25
C PHE A 20 18.65 -9.71 -16.18
N LYS A 21 17.78 -9.98 -15.19
CA LYS A 21 16.58 -9.18 -14.93
C LYS A 21 16.93 -7.73 -14.57
N ALA A 22 17.97 -7.51 -13.77
CA ALA A 22 18.44 -6.17 -13.42
C ALA A 22 18.91 -5.39 -14.66
N LYS A 23 19.66 -6.03 -15.56
CA LYS A 23 20.06 -5.41 -16.85
C LYS A 23 18.85 -5.04 -17.71
N ARG A 24 17.83 -5.90 -17.80
CA ARG A 24 16.60 -5.62 -18.58
C ARG A 24 15.72 -4.52 -17.95
N LYS A 25 15.90 -4.21 -16.67
CA LYS A 25 15.20 -3.12 -15.97
C LYS A 25 15.89 -1.77 -16.11
N ILE A 26 17.07 -1.71 -16.75
CA ILE A 26 17.74 -0.45 -17.03
C ILE A 26 16.91 0.31 -18.05
N VAL A 27 16.52 1.53 -17.67
CA VAL A 27 15.83 2.45 -18.55
C VAL A 27 16.89 3.25 -19.32
N PHE A 28 17.00 3.01 -20.63
CA PHE A 28 17.88 3.76 -21.53
C PHE A 28 17.21 5.01 -22.09
N GLY A 29 15.90 4.98 -22.24
CA GLY A 29 15.10 6.11 -22.67
C GLY A 29 13.62 5.83 -22.41
N MET A 30 12.82 6.90 -22.39
CA MET A 30 11.39 6.78 -22.15
C MET A 30 10.62 7.89 -22.83
N LYS A 31 9.43 7.54 -23.30
CA LYS A 31 8.40 8.46 -23.73
C LYS A 31 7.69 9.05 -22.52
N ILE A 32 7.68 10.36 -22.43
CA ILE A 32 6.94 11.11 -21.41
C ILE A 32 6.08 12.15 -22.14
N GLY A 33 4.77 11.91 -22.19
CA GLY A 33 3.87 12.68 -23.04
C GLY A 33 4.14 12.38 -24.51
N ASN A 34 4.37 13.42 -25.32
CA ASN A 34 4.59 13.27 -26.77
C ASN A 34 6.07 13.23 -27.18
N SER A 35 6.99 13.22 -26.21
CA SER A 35 8.44 13.32 -26.49
C SER A 35 9.23 12.16 -25.90
N TRP A 36 10.27 11.76 -26.61
CA TRP A 36 11.22 10.72 -26.20
C TRP A 36 12.44 11.36 -25.53
N PHE A 37 12.85 10.81 -24.38
CA PHE A 37 13.99 11.32 -23.61
C PHE A 37 14.99 10.19 -23.35
N ILE A 38 16.28 10.49 -23.58
CA ILE A 38 17.40 9.54 -23.42
C ILE A 38 18.40 10.06 -22.38
N GLU A 39 18.62 11.37 -22.32
CA GLU A 39 19.57 12.00 -21.40
C GLU A 39 19.18 11.71 -19.93
N PRO A 40 20.00 10.99 -19.15
CA PRO A 40 19.61 10.47 -17.84
C PRO A 40 19.19 11.55 -16.83
N LYS A 41 19.83 12.72 -16.84
CA LYS A 41 19.47 13.83 -15.94
C LYS A 41 18.08 14.37 -16.25
N VAL A 42 17.84 14.67 -17.52
CA VAL A 42 16.55 15.19 -18.01
C VAL A 42 15.44 14.16 -17.77
N LEU A 43 15.72 12.89 -18.05
CA LEU A 43 14.76 11.81 -17.84
C LEU A 43 14.33 11.71 -16.36
N LYS A 44 15.29 11.70 -15.43
CA LYS A 44 15.01 11.66 -13.98
C LYS A 44 14.14 12.84 -13.52
N GLU A 45 14.49 14.05 -13.93
CA GLU A 45 13.73 15.26 -13.59
C GLU A 45 12.30 15.22 -14.13
N ARG A 46 12.13 14.78 -15.38
CA ARG A 46 10.82 14.66 -16.02
C ARG A 46 9.96 13.59 -15.37
N MET A 47 10.53 12.42 -15.06
CA MET A 47 9.83 11.36 -14.33
C MET A 47 9.40 11.84 -12.93
N PHE A 48 10.30 12.51 -12.21
CA PHE A 48 9.99 13.09 -10.91
C PHE A 48 8.85 14.09 -11.02
N LYS A 49 8.91 15.04 -11.98
CA LYS A 49 7.85 16.03 -12.19
C LYS A 49 6.52 15.38 -12.56
N PHE A 50 6.54 14.35 -13.41
CA PHE A 50 5.34 13.60 -13.79
C PHE A 50 4.64 12.99 -12.57
N PHE A 51 5.36 12.18 -11.78
CA PHE A 51 4.76 11.53 -10.60
C PHE A 51 4.46 12.52 -9.48
N LYS A 52 5.29 13.55 -9.27
CA LYS A 52 5.01 14.63 -8.32
C LYS A 52 3.67 15.27 -8.66
N ASN A 53 3.44 15.65 -9.92
CA ASN A 53 2.18 16.25 -10.34
C ASN A 53 1.02 15.25 -10.25
N HIS A 54 1.24 13.99 -10.61
CA HIS A 54 0.22 12.94 -10.54
C HIS A 54 -0.27 12.69 -9.11
N PHE A 55 0.64 12.71 -8.12
CA PHE A 55 0.32 12.54 -6.71
C PHE A 55 0.02 13.85 -5.97
N SER A 56 0.27 15.01 -6.58
CA SER A 56 -0.11 16.32 -6.05
C SER A 56 -1.58 16.57 -6.40
N TYR A 57 -2.48 16.24 -5.49
CA TYR A 57 -3.89 16.52 -5.71
C TYR A 57 -4.20 17.97 -5.29
N PRO A 58 -4.76 18.84 -6.16
CA PRO A 58 -5.38 20.07 -5.69
C PRO A 58 -6.59 19.68 -4.84
N SER A 59 -6.73 20.24 -3.65
CA SER A 59 -7.83 19.93 -2.72
C SER A 59 -9.19 20.16 -3.40
N ARG A 60 -9.77 19.14 -4.03
CA ARG A 60 -11.13 19.19 -4.53
C ARG A 60 -12.03 18.83 -3.36
N ARG A 61 -12.76 19.81 -2.84
CA ARG A 61 -13.97 19.53 -2.06
C ARG A 61 -14.95 18.88 -3.04
N TRP A 62 -15.16 17.58 -2.88
CA TRP A 62 -16.29 16.91 -3.51
C TRP A 62 -17.56 17.45 -2.83
N ILE A 63 -18.16 18.47 -3.42
CA ILE A 63 -19.52 18.88 -3.08
C ILE A 63 -20.40 18.06 -4.01
N MET A 64 -20.88 16.91 -3.53
CA MET A 64 -21.99 16.23 -4.19
C MET A 64 -23.27 16.90 -3.70
N ASP A 65 -23.84 17.76 -4.53
CA ASP A 65 -25.17 18.34 -4.31
C ASP A 65 -26.23 17.40 -4.91
N LEU A 66 -26.20 16.15 -4.44
CA LEU A 66 -27.16 15.11 -4.81
C LEU A 66 -27.82 14.64 -3.52
N GLU A 67 -29.15 14.67 -3.47
CA GLU A 67 -29.95 14.11 -2.37
C GLU A 67 -29.88 12.57 -2.38
N LEU A 68 -28.69 12.03 -2.09
CA LEU A 68 -28.45 10.60 -2.03
C LEU A 68 -28.73 10.09 -0.63
N ASN A 69 -29.71 9.19 -0.52
CA ASN A 69 -29.98 8.44 0.69
C ASN A 69 -28.96 7.31 0.85
N PHE A 70 -27.81 7.62 1.45
CA PHE A 70 -26.83 6.61 1.81
C PHE A 70 -27.29 5.78 3.00
N LYS A 71 -26.98 4.47 2.98
CA LYS A 71 -27.10 3.61 4.16
C LYS A 71 -26.26 4.23 5.29
N ARG A 72 -26.84 4.35 6.49
CA ARG A 72 -26.15 4.88 7.68
C ARG A 72 -25.97 3.77 8.70
N LEU A 73 -24.85 3.84 9.42
CA LEU A 73 -24.59 2.92 10.52
C LEU A 73 -25.51 3.24 11.70
N ARG A 74 -25.93 2.19 12.41
CA ARG A 74 -26.60 2.34 13.72
C ARG A 74 -25.58 2.87 14.74
N ASP A 75 -26.05 3.65 15.70
CA ASP A 75 -25.20 4.33 16.69
C ASP A 75 -24.26 3.37 17.43
N VAL A 76 -24.74 2.16 17.75
CA VAL A 76 -23.93 1.11 18.40
C VAL A 76 -22.67 0.78 17.61
N TYR A 77 -22.73 0.73 16.27
CA TYR A 77 -21.56 0.47 15.45
C TYR A 77 -20.64 1.68 15.38
N VAL A 78 -21.20 2.89 15.32
CA VAL A 78 -20.42 4.15 15.34
C VAL A 78 -19.60 4.22 16.62
N MET A 79 -20.23 4.00 17.77
CA MET A 79 -19.55 3.97 19.07
C MET A 79 -18.43 2.92 19.12
N ASN A 80 -18.61 1.76 18.49
CA ASN A 80 -17.57 0.71 18.44
C ASN A 80 -16.38 1.09 17.53
N LEU A 81 -16.62 1.81 16.43
CA LEU A 81 -15.55 2.33 15.57
C LEU A 81 -14.70 3.35 16.31
N GLU A 82 -15.31 4.18 17.14
CA GLU A 82 -14.65 5.25 17.89
C GLU A 82 -13.99 4.79 19.20
N LYS A 83 -14.00 3.49 19.52
CA LYS A 83 -13.23 2.97 20.66
C LYS A 83 -11.72 3.07 20.42
N PRO A 84 -10.91 3.42 21.43
CA PRO A 84 -9.46 3.33 21.33
C PRO A 84 -9.01 1.89 21.11
N PHE A 85 -7.81 1.72 20.55
CA PHE A 85 -7.23 0.40 20.30
C PHE A 85 -6.66 -0.21 21.58
N SER A 86 -6.81 -1.53 21.73
CA SER A 86 -6.18 -2.29 22.82
C SER A 86 -4.81 -2.83 22.42
N LEU A 87 -3.98 -3.20 23.41
CA LEU A 87 -2.66 -3.78 23.14
C LEU A 87 -2.78 -5.14 22.42
N GLU A 88 -3.82 -5.91 22.72
CA GLU A 88 -4.13 -7.19 22.07
C GLU A 88 -4.43 -6.98 20.58
N GLU A 89 -5.23 -5.96 20.24
CA GLU A 89 -5.46 -5.62 18.84
C GLU A 89 -4.15 -5.27 18.13
N ILE A 90 -3.22 -4.59 18.82
CA ILE A 90 -1.91 -4.22 18.28
C ILE A 90 -1.05 -5.42 17.99
N ASN A 91 -0.97 -6.33 18.94
CA ASN A 91 -0.29 -7.61 18.78
C ASN A 91 -0.85 -8.33 17.53
N GLU A 92 -2.16 -8.55 17.46
CA GLU A 92 -2.75 -9.24 16.31
C GLU A 92 -2.51 -8.53 14.96
N ALA A 93 -2.46 -7.19 14.94
CA ALA A 93 -2.15 -6.44 13.72
C ALA A 93 -0.72 -6.72 13.22
N VAL A 94 0.24 -6.80 14.14
CA VAL A 94 1.65 -7.13 13.83
C VAL A 94 1.79 -8.59 13.39
N TRP A 95 1.11 -9.53 14.07
CA TRP A 95 1.17 -10.96 13.77
C TRP A 95 0.37 -11.38 12.54
N SER A 96 -0.59 -10.57 12.10
CA SER A 96 -1.32 -10.81 10.85
C SER A 96 -0.61 -10.27 9.60
N CYS A 97 0.51 -9.56 9.76
CA CYS A 97 1.32 -9.05 8.65
C CYS A 97 2.48 -9.99 8.34
N ASP A 98 2.71 -10.30 7.07
CA ASP A 98 3.87 -11.09 6.63
C ASP A 98 5.20 -10.48 7.11
N GLU A 99 6.09 -11.33 7.63
CA GLU A 99 7.38 -10.93 8.23
C GLU A 99 8.32 -10.28 7.21
N ASN A 100 8.28 -10.73 5.95
CA ASN A 100 9.21 -10.38 4.88
C ASN A 100 8.63 -9.33 3.92
N LYS A 101 7.69 -8.50 4.40
CA LYS A 101 7.20 -7.35 3.63
C LYS A 101 8.35 -6.41 3.26
N ALA A 102 8.22 -5.78 2.09
CA ALA A 102 9.15 -4.76 1.62
C ALA A 102 9.37 -3.66 2.66
N LEU A 103 10.63 -3.27 2.83
CA LEU A 103 11.12 -2.31 3.80
C LEU A 103 10.64 -0.89 3.46
N GLY A 104 10.41 -0.10 4.50
CA GLY A 104 10.25 1.36 4.35
C GLY A 104 11.60 2.06 4.30
N LEU A 105 11.57 3.38 4.44
CA LEU A 105 12.77 4.23 4.62
C LEU A 105 13.62 3.83 5.83
N ASP A 106 12.97 3.27 6.84
CA ASP A 106 13.55 2.87 8.12
C ASP A 106 14.34 1.55 8.04
N GLY A 107 14.21 0.80 6.95
CA GLY A 107 14.93 -0.47 6.76
C GLY A 107 14.42 -1.62 7.64
N PHE A 108 13.33 -1.43 8.39
CA PHE A 108 12.75 -2.47 9.24
C PHE A 108 11.57 -3.15 8.54
N ASN A 109 11.38 -4.44 8.82
CA ASN A 109 10.21 -5.23 8.42
C ASN A 109 9.46 -5.73 9.67
N PHE A 110 8.39 -6.49 9.46
CA PHE A 110 7.61 -7.07 10.56
C PHE A 110 8.39 -8.13 11.35
N TYR A 111 9.39 -8.78 10.75
CA TYR A 111 10.28 -9.68 11.48
C TYR A 111 10.96 -8.98 12.67
N PHE A 112 11.49 -7.76 12.46
CA PHE A 112 12.07 -6.97 13.55
C PHE A 112 11.06 -6.71 14.68
N PHE A 113 9.85 -6.25 14.34
CA PHE A 113 8.82 -5.94 15.35
C PHE A 113 8.38 -7.16 16.15
N ARG A 114 8.31 -8.33 15.51
CA ARG A 114 8.01 -9.59 16.21
C ARG A 114 9.17 -10.04 17.08
N LYS A 115 10.40 -9.97 16.57
CA LYS A 115 11.60 -10.44 17.28
C LYS A 115 11.93 -9.58 18.50
N CYS A 116 11.72 -8.27 18.38
CA CYS A 116 11.99 -7.28 19.42
C CYS A 116 10.71 -6.82 20.14
N TRP A 117 9.62 -7.60 20.08
CA TRP A 117 8.30 -7.20 20.57
C TRP A 117 8.33 -6.68 22.02
N GLU A 118 8.99 -7.41 22.92
CA GLU A 118 9.08 -7.03 24.34
C GLU A 118 9.76 -5.68 24.56
N VAL A 119 10.57 -5.22 23.61
CA VAL A 119 11.24 -3.92 23.65
C VAL A 119 10.37 -2.82 23.04
N VAL A 120 9.68 -3.10 21.92
CA VAL A 120 9.02 -2.07 21.11
C VAL A 120 7.51 -1.92 21.35
N LYS A 121 6.88 -2.86 22.07
CA LYS A 121 5.42 -2.91 22.25
C LYS A 121 4.85 -1.67 22.92
N ASP A 122 5.52 -1.16 23.95
CA ASP A 122 5.05 -0.01 24.73
C ASP A 122 5.17 1.28 23.92
N ASP A 123 6.28 1.46 23.18
CA ASP A 123 6.47 2.58 22.27
C ASP A 123 5.43 2.59 21.13
N LEU A 124 5.14 1.40 20.57
CA LEU A 124 4.08 1.22 19.58
C LEU A 124 2.72 1.64 20.13
N PHE A 125 2.38 1.18 21.34
CA PHE A 125 1.13 1.53 21.99
C PHE A 125 1.00 3.04 22.21
N VAL A 126 2.04 3.68 22.76
CA VAL A 126 2.08 5.13 22.97
C VAL A 126 1.91 5.88 21.65
N MET A 127 2.59 5.44 20.59
CA MET A 127 2.49 6.05 19.26
C MET A 127 1.06 5.96 18.69
N ILE A 128 0.42 4.79 18.79
CA ILE A 128 -0.94 4.57 18.29
C ILE A 128 -1.97 5.34 19.11
N ALA A 129 -1.83 5.36 20.45
CA ALA A 129 -2.69 6.15 21.33
C ALA A 129 -2.57 7.66 21.04
N LYS A 130 -1.34 8.14 20.81
CA LYS A 130 -1.09 9.53 20.40
C LYS A 130 -1.74 9.84 19.05
N PHE A 131 -1.61 8.95 18.06
CA PHE A 131 -2.29 9.09 16.76
C PHE A 131 -3.80 9.18 16.93
N PHE A 132 -4.39 8.28 17.73
CA PHE A 132 -5.83 8.22 17.98
C PHE A 132 -6.35 9.53 18.60
N ASN A 133 -5.67 10.04 19.63
CA ASN A 133 -6.08 11.25 20.34
C ASN A 133 -5.86 12.53 19.53
N THR A 134 -4.73 12.63 18.84
CA THR A 134 -4.35 13.86 18.11
C THR A 134 -4.88 13.93 16.69
N ARG A 135 -5.30 12.78 16.13
CA ARG A 135 -5.64 12.59 14.72
C ARG A 135 -4.50 12.99 13.77
N LYS A 136 -3.26 12.96 14.25
CA LYS A 136 -2.06 13.34 13.53
C LYS A 136 -1.08 12.18 13.53
N LEU A 137 -0.61 11.82 12.33
CA LEU A 137 0.46 10.85 12.15
C LEU A 137 1.80 11.58 12.10
N GLU A 138 2.82 11.05 12.77
CA GLU A 138 4.17 11.60 12.72
C GLU A 138 4.69 11.65 11.28
N LYS A 139 5.34 12.75 10.91
CA LYS A 139 5.80 12.97 9.53
C LYS A 139 6.80 11.91 9.08
N SER A 140 7.62 11.41 10.00
CA SER A 140 8.58 10.33 9.75
C SER A 140 7.89 9.04 9.30
N ILE A 141 6.77 8.68 9.93
CA ILE A 141 5.98 7.49 9.60
C ILE A 141 5.27 7.65 8.24
N ASN A 142 4.85 8.87 7.91
CA ASN A 142 4.20 9.18 6.64
C ASN A 142 5.19 9.40 5.47
N SER A 143 6.49 9.31 5.73
CA SER A 143 7.51 9.40 4.68
C SER A 143 7.62 8.05 3.97
N SER A 144 7.78 8.07 2.64
CA SER A 144 7.82 6.85 1.83
C SER A 144 8.58 7.03 0.52
N PHE A 145 9.03 5.91 -0.06
CA PHE A 145 9.62 5.89 -1.40
C PHE A 145 8.63 5.37 -2.43
N ILE A 146 8.60 5.99 -3.60
CA ILE A 146 7.88 5.45 -4.75
C ILE A 146 8.86 4.64 -5.60
N ALA A 147 8.68 3.33 -5.64
CA ALA A 147 9.39 2.44 -6.55
C ALA A 147 8.57 2.29 -7.84
N LEU A 148 9.24 2.43 -8.99
CA LEU A 148 8.60 2.25 -10.30
C LEU A 148 8.86 0.84 -10.82
N ILE A 149 7.80 0.06 -11.01
CA ILE A 149 7.88 -1.31 -11.51
C ILE A 149 7.30 -1.38 -12.93
N PRO A 150 8.05 -1.86 -13.92
CA PRO A 150 7.52 -2.10 -15.27
C PRO A 150 6.28 -3.01 -15.26
N LYS A 151 5.23 -2.64 -16.00
CA LYS A 151 4.04 -3.48 -16.23
C LYS A 151 4.29 -4.57 -17.28
N ASN A 152 5.14 -4.27 -18.25
CA ASN A 152 5.49 -5.12 -19.38
C ASN A 152 7.02 -5.21 -19.55
N ASP A 153 7.46 -6.14 -20.40
CA ASP A 153 8.85 -6.24 -20.79
C ASP A 153 9.22 -5.04 -21.67
N ASN A 154 10.29 -4.33 -21.30
CA ASN A 154 10.83 -3.15 -22.01
C ASN A 154 9.84 -1.96 -22.12
N PRO A 155 9.44 -1.34 -20.98
CA PRO A 155 8.52 -0.21 -20.99
C PRO A 155 9.09 0.96 -21.79
N GLN A 156 8.33 1.44 -22.76
CA GLN A 156 8.65 2.59 -23.61
C GLN A 156 7.98 3.85 -23.10
N ASP A 157 6.82 3.76 -22.45
CA ASP A 157 6.06 4.92 -21.97
C ASP A 157 6.00 4.96 -20.43
N ILE A 158 6.04 6.16 -19.86
CA ILE A 158 5.97 6.36 -18.40
C ILE A 158 4.70 5.78 -17.76
N SER A 159 3.60 5.70 -18.51
CA SER A 159 2.34 5.08 -18.08
C SER A 159 2.43 3.54 -17.96
N GLU A 160 3.45 2.93 -18.57
CA GLU A 160 3.75 1.50 -18.45
C GLU A 160 4.54 1.17 -17.18
N LEU A 161 4.88 2.18 -16.38
CA LEU A 161 5.42 1.99 -15.04
C LEU A 161 4.29 2.02 -14.01
N ARG A 162 4.33 1.05 -13.09
CA ARG A 162 3.45 0.96 -11.94
C ARG A 162 4.17 1.57 -10.74
N PRO A 163 3.69 2.70 -10.19
CA PRO A 163 4.24 3.22 -8.95
C PRO A 163 3.77 2.34 -7.78
N ILE A 164 4.72 1.91 -6.95
CA ILE A 164 4.48 1.21 -5.70
C ILE A 164 5.01 2.06 -4.57
N ASN A 165 4.15 2.34 -3.59
CA ASN A 165 4.55 3.09 -2.41
C ASN A 165 5.16 2.15 -1.35
N LEU A 166 6.43 2.39 -1.01
CA LEU A 166 7.18 1.67 0.02
C LEU A 166 7.08 2.45 1.33
N VAL A 167 6.10 2.08 2.14
CA VAL A 167 5.80 2.70 3.43
C VAL A 167 6.41 1.90 4.59
N SER A 168 6.72 2.60 5.68
CA SER A 168 7.17 2.02 6.95
C SER A 168 6.21 0.93 7.46
N PRO A 169 6.70 -0.13 8.12
CA PRO A 169 5.84 -1.07 8.85
C PRO A 169 4.93 -0.37 9.87
N LEU A 170 5.39 0.71 10.51
CA LEU A 170 4.57 1.50 11.44
C LEU A 170 3.32 2.07 10.77
N TYR A 171 3.47 2.59 9.55
CA TYR A 171 2.34 3.05 8.74
C TYR A 171 1.39 1.88 8.43
N LYS A 172 1.94 0.73 8.04
CA LYS A 172 1.14 -0.47 7.72
C LYS A 172 0.36 -0.96 8.94
N ILE A 173 0.94 -0.89 10.12
CA ILE A 173 0.30 -1.21 11.40
C ILE A 173 -0.91 -0.27 11.63
N VAL A 174 -0.73 1.04 11.52
CA VAL A 174 -1.82 2.03 11.63
C VAL A 174 -2.93 1.77 10.60
N ALA A 175 -2.56 1.59 9.33
CA ALA A 175 -3.52 1.30 8.25
C ALA A 175 -4.27 -0.02 8.50
N LYS A 176 -3.59 -1.04 9.03
CA LYS A 176 -4.20 -2.32 9.38
C LYS A 176 -5.28 -2.15 10.43
N PHE A 177 -5.04 -1.36 11.49
CA PHE A 177 -6.07 -1.08 12.50
C PHE A 177 -7.32 -0.44 11.93
N LEU A 178 -7.14 0.63 11.18
CA LEU A 178 -8.25 1.34 10.56
C LEU A 178 -9.02 0.39 9.63
N SER A 179 -8.31 -0.43 8.85
CA SER A 179 -8.94 -1.42 7.98
C SER A 179 -9.74 -2.49 8.75
N ARG A 180 -9.29 -2.90 9.94
CA ARG A 180 -9.98 -3.90 10.78
C ARG A 180 -11.29 -3.34 11.33
N LYS A 181 -11.27 -2.10 11.83
CA LYS A 181 -12.48 -1.41 12.29
C LYS A 181 -13.48 -1.22 11.15
N LEU A 182 -13.02 -0.70 10.01
CA LEU A 182 -13.88 -0.52 8.85
C LEU A 182 -14.45 -1.84 8.34
N ARG A 183 -13.67 -2.92 8.35
CA ARG A 183 -14.13 -4.25 7.91
C ARG A 183 -15.37 -4.73 8.65
N ALA A 184 -15.55 -4.37 9.93
CA ALA A 184 -16.70 -4.79 10.72
C ALA A 184 -18.03 -4.16 10.27
N VAL A 185 -17.97 -3.04 9.55
CA VAL A 185 -19.15 -2.21 9.25
C VAL A 185 -19.32 -1.90 7.76
N ILE A 186 -18.25 -2.05 6.96
CA ILE A 186 -18.24 -1.55 5.57
C ILE A 186 -19.30 -2.24 4.70
N GLY A 187 -19.61 -3.51 4.96
CA GLY A 187 -20.65 -4.25 4.24
C GLY A 187 -22.06 -3.68 4.43
N ASP A 188 -22.32 -2.99 5.53
CA ASP A 188 -23.63 -2.43 5.85
C ASP A 188 -23.84 -1.06 5.18
N VAL A 189 -22.75 -0.38 4.82
CA VAL A 189 -22.77 1.00 4.28
C VAL A 189 -22.61 1.00 2.77
N VAL A 190 -21.80 0.10 2.23
CA VAL A 190 -21.55 0.04 0.79
C VAL A 190 -22.73 -0.59 0.05
N SER A 191 -22.97 -0.10 -1.17
CA SER A 191 -23.97 -0.68 -2.08
C SER A 191 -23.72 -2.17 -2.28
N ASP A 192 -24.78 -2.95 -2.46
CA ASP A 192 -24.69 -4.38 -2.76
C ASP A 192 -24.02 -4.65 -4.12
N THR A 193 -23.99 -3.63 -5.00
CA THR A 193 -23.27 -3.65 -6.28
C THR A 193 -21.74 -3.54 -6.13
N GLN A 194 -21.23 -3.16 -4.96
CA GLN A 194 -19.78 -3.13 -4.69
C GLN A 194 -19.29 -4.54 -4.33
N CYS A 195 -18.74 -5.26 -5.30
CA CYS A 195 -18.32 -6.66 -5.10
C CYS A 195 -16.88 -6.81 -4.62
N ASP A 196 -16.01 -5.85 -4.90
CA ASP A 196 -14.59 -5.94 -4.56
C ASP A 196 -14.28 -5.40 -3.16
N PHE A 197 -13.31 -6.03 -2.50
CA PHE A 197 -12.75 -5.64 -1.19
C PHE A 197 -13.74 -5.69 -0.01
N ILE A 198 -14.90 -6.31 -0.18
CA ILE A 198 -15.87 -6.56 0.89
C ILE A 198 -15.82 -8.04 1.30
N ARG A 199 -15.73 -8.32 2.59
CA ARG A 199 -15.69 -9.69 3.10
C ARG A 199 -16.97 -10.44 2.68
N GLY A 200 -16.81 -11.63 2.12
CA GLY A 200 -17.93 -12.47 1.68
C GLY A 200 -18.47 -12.15 0.28
N ARG A 201 -18.03 -11.05 -0.35
CA ARG A 201 -18.32 -10.76 -1.75
C ARG A 201 -17.16 -11.22 -2.63
N GLN A 202 -17.49 -11.84 -3.75
CA GLN A 202 -16.52 -12.32 -4.74
C GLN A 202 -16.70 -11.54 -6.05
N ILE A 203 -15.62 -11.45 -6.83
CA ILE A 203 -15.62 -10.74 -8.12
C ILE A 203 -16.69 -11.27 -9.10
N PHE A 204 -17.01 -12.57 -9.02
CA PHE A 204 -18.05 -13.19 -9.84
C PHE A 204 -19.46 -12.64 -9.58
N TYR A 205 -19.76 -12.14 -8.37
CA TYR A 205 -21.05 -11.53 -8.08
C TYR A 205 -21.26 -10.25 -8.90
N GLY A 206 -20.19 -9.50 -9.21
CA GLY A 206 -20.30 -8.27 -10.00
C GLY A 206 -20.71 -8.52 -11.45
N ILE A 207 -20.33 -9.67 -12.01
CA ILE A 207 -20.70 -10.07 -13.37
C ILE A 207 -22.20 -10.41 -13.45
N LEU A 208 -22.77 -10.97 -12.38
CA LEU A 208 -24.19 -11.31 -12.31
C LEU A 208 -25.09 -10.09 -12.08
N VAL A 209 -24.58 -9.04 -11.42
CA VAL A 209 -25.32 -7.79 -11.16
C VAL A 209 -25.33 -6.86 -12.38
N ALA A 210 -24.39 -7.02 -13.30
CA ALA A 210 -24.24 -6.20 -14.51
C ALA A 210 -25.03 -6.73 -15.73
N ASN A 211 -25.56 -7.96 -15.65
CA ASN A 211 -26.48 -8.54 -16.64
C ASN A 211 -27.92 -8.50 -16.11
#